data_AF-A0A1S8T4T9-F1
#
_entry.id   AF-A0A1S8T4T9-F1
#
_cell.length_a   1.000
_cell.length_b   1.000
_cell.length_c   1.000
_cell.angle_alpha   90.00
_cell.angle_beta   90.00
_cell.angle_gamma   90.00
#
_symmetry.space_group_name_H-M   'P 1'
#
loop_
_entity.id
_entity.type
_entity.pdbx_description
1 polymer ?
#
loop_
_entity_poly.entity_id
_entity_poly.type
_entity_poly.pdbx_seq_one_letter_code
_entity_poly.pdbx_strand_id
1 'polypeptide(L)'
;MVVVPFPNLLQQLNNDDSIDIVADGMYITDERKKEALFTNIWYKESEAVIVPKISKIVFQEDLKNAIVGAQKGTEFLDLAEKLKTEGLVKDIIIFENQPELLLAITTGKVDAGILDSIVATYLISHDNNLYLKILSPYEPKALGNIAGAVRKNDVSLANAINQQINEMKQDKTIFNILQKYGLNIDYFVSIKES
;
A
#
# COMPACT_ATOMS: atom_id res chain seq x y z
N MET A 1 15.49 12.68 3.01
CA MET A 1 14.58 11.75 2.31
C MET A 1 15.16 11.50 0.93
N VAL A 2 15.50 10.25 0.63
CA VAL A 2 15.99 9.82 -0.69
C VAL A 2 14.80 9.25 -1.45
N VAL A 3 14.61 9.68 -2.71
CA VAL A 3 13.54 9.15 -3.56
C VAL A 3 14.07 7.94 -4.30
N VAL A 4 13.46 6.79 -4.07
CA VAL A 4 13.80 5.51 -4.71
C VAL A 4 12.52 4.90 -5.26
N PRO A 5 12.50 4.36 -6.49
CA PRO A 5 11.36 3.60 -6.97
C PRO A 5 11.01 2.46 -6.01
N PHE A 6 9.71 2.30 -5.69
CA PHE A 6 9.24 1.32 -4.71
C PHE A 6 9.85 -0.10 -4.85
N PRO A 7 9.95 -0.69 -6.07
CA PRO A 7 10.54 -2.03 -6.24
C PRO A 7 11.99 -2.14 -5.75
N ASN A 8 12.71 -1.02 -5.69
CA ASN A 8 14.14 -0.98 -5.39
C ASN A 8 14.42 -0.58 -3.94
N LEU A 9 13.41 -0.34 -3.10
CA LEU A 9 13.60 0.17 -1.74
C LEU A 9 14.45 -0.74 -0.87
N LEU A 10 14.14 -2.04 -0.82
CA LEU A 10 14.91 -3.01 -0.02
C LEU A 10 16.30 -3.27 -0.61
N GLN A 11 16.43 -3.23 -1.94
CA GLN A 11 17.74 -3.30 -2.58
C GLN A 11 18.60 -2.10 -2.18
N GLN A 12 18.07 -0.88 -2.29
CA GLN A 12 18.81 0.34 -1.96
C GLN A 12 19.18 0.40 -0.47
N LEU A 13 18.27 -0.01 0.42
CA LEU A 13 18.51 -0.15 1.87
C LEU A 13 19.74 -1.03 2.16
N ASN A 14 19.97 -2.05 1.34
CA ASN A 14 21.06 -3.01 1.49
C ASN A 14 22.31 -2.70 0.63
N ASN A 15 22.23 -1.73 -0.29
CA ASN A 15 23.30 -1.42 -1.23
C ASN A 15 24.40 -0.56 -0.61
N ASP A 16 24.00 0.45 0.16
CA ASP A 16 24.90 1.41 0.81
C ASP A 16 24.20 2.07 2.02
N ASP A 17 24.92 2.95 2.71
CA ASP A 17 24.45 3.63 3.92
C ASP A 17 23.62 4.90 3.61
N SER A 18 23.11 5.09 2.38
CA SER A 18 22.28 6.27 2.04
C SER A 18 20.86 6.22 2.61
N ILE A 19 20.39 5.04 3.03
CA ILE A 19 19.06 4.83 3.61
C ILE A 19 19.21 3.95 4.85
N ASP A 20 18.66 4.38 5.98
CA ASP A 20 18.65 3.60 7.23
C ASP A 20 17.32 2.87 7.50
N ILE A 21 16.23 3.37 6.92
CA ILE A 21 14.88 2.85 7.11
C ILE A 21 14.04 3.04 5.84
N VAL A 22 13.29 2.02 5.46
CA VAL A 22 12.20 2.11 4.50
C VAL A 22 10.89 2.31 5.28
N ALA A 23 10.20 3.41 5.00
CA ALA A 23 8.97 3.83 5.68
C ALA A 23 7.94 4.34 4.67
N ASP A 24 7.58 3.50 3.70
CA ASP A 24 6.79 3.87 2.51
C ASP A 24 5.56 2.96 2.30
N GLY A 25 4.80 2.69 3.37
CA GLY A 25 3.59 1.84 3.28
C GLY A 25 3.87 0.40 2.81
N MET A 26 5.09 -0.10 3.03
CA MET A 26 5.48 -1.42 2.55
C MET A 26 4.84 -2.53 3.41
N TYR A 27 4.05 -3.40 2.78
CA TYR A 27 3.48 -4.56 3.45
C TYR A 27 4.60 -5.49 3.94
N ILE A 28 4.45 -5.99 5.16
CA ILE A 28 5.30 -7.04 5.69
C ILE A 28 4.97 -8.37 4.99
N THR A 29 5.92 -8.94 4.26
CA THR A 29 5.79 -10.28 3.65
C THR A 29 6.96 -11.20 4.01
N ASP A 30 6.76 -12.50 3.87
CA ASP A 30 7.80 -13.49 4.14
C ASP A 30 8.98 -13.39 3.17
N GLU A 31 8.75 -12.92 1.95
CA GLU A 31 9.81 -12.61 0.99
C GLU A 31 10.63 -11.40 1.46
N ARG A 32 9.97 -10.29 1.78
CA ARG A 32 10.65 -9.07 2.25
C ARG A 32 11.39 -9.29 3.58
N LYS A 33 10.87 -10.13 4.48
CA LYS A 33 11.57 -10.53 5.72
C LYS A 33 12.88 -11.29 5.47
N LYS A 34 13.07 -11.89 4.28
CA LYS A 34 14.36 -12.51 3.93
C LYS A 34 15.42 -11.43 3.67
N GLU A 35 15.02 -10.27 3.19
CA GLU A 35 15.90 -9.16 2.79
C GLU A 35 16.12 -8.11 3.88
N ALA A 36 15.15 -7.92 4.78
CA ALA A 36 15.19 -6.87 5.80
C ALA A 36 14.65 -7.32 7.15
N LEU A 37 14.98 -6.56 8.20
CA LEU A 37 14.37 -6.66 9.52
C LEU A 37 13.25 -5.62 9.62
N PHE A 38 12.02 -6.07 9.89
CA PHE A 38 10.90 -5.16 10.11
C PHE A 38 10.75 -4.80 11.60
N THR A 39 10.37 -3.55 11.85
CA THR A 39 9.95 -3.08 13.18
C THR A 39 8.60 -3.68 13.56
N ASN A 40 8.13 -3.39 14.77
CA ASN A 40 6.76 -3.62 15.20
C ASN A 40 5.78 -2.97 14.21
N ILE A 41 4.63 -3.60 14.02
CA ILE A 41 3.58 -3.12 13.13
C ILE A 41 3.13 -1.72 13.56
N TRP A 42 3.04 -0.77 12.66
CA TRP A 42 2.57 0.59 12.92
C TRP A 42 1.06 0.70 12.81
N TYR A 43 0.52 0.16 11.72
CA TYR A 43 -0.89 0.08 11.42
C TYR A 43 -1.13 -1.06 10.42
N LYS A 44 -2.40 -1.37 10.17
CA LYS A 44 -2.82 -2.30 9.11
C LYS A 44 -3.74 -1.60 8.14
N GLU A 45 -3.80 -2.11 6.93
CA GLU A 45 -4.66 -1.58 5.87
C GLU A 45 -5.04 -2.67 4.87
N SER A 46 -5.74 -2.26 3.82
CA SER A 46 -6.06 -3.10 2.67
C SER A 46 -5.71 -2.39 1.36
N GLU A 47 -5.96 -3.08 0.26
CA GLU A 47 -6.09 -2.45 -1.05
C GLU A 47 -7.45 -1.76 -1.24
N ALA A 48 -7.50 -0.89 -2.25
CA ALA A 48 -8.69 -0.36 -2.88
C ALA A 48 -8.59 -0.52 -4.40
N VAL A 49 -9.75 -0.73 -5.04
CA VAL A 49 -9.88 -0.61 -6.49
C VAL A 49 -10.33 0.80 -6.82
N ILE A 50 -9.57 1.51 -7.64
CA ILE A 50 -9.92 2.84 -8.15
C ILE A 50 -10.37 2.73 -9.61
N VAL A 51 -11.43 3.46 -9.95
CA VAL A 51 -11.95 3.60 -11.32
C VAL A 51 -12.18 5.07 -11.66
N PRO A 52 -12.31 5.44 -12.95
CA PRO A 52 -12.80 6.76 -13.32
C PRO A 52 -14.16 7.06 -12.68
N LYS A 53 -14.41 8.34 -12.35
CA LYS A 53 -15.66 8.80 -11.73
C LYS A 53 -16.87 8.44 -12.59
N ILE A 54 -16.71 8.53 -13.91
CA ILE A 54 -17.63 8.01 -14.92
C ILE A 54 -17.04 6.70 -15.45
N SER A 55 -17.44 5.58 -14.86
CA SER A 55 -16.98 4.24 -15.25
C SER A 55 -18.17 3.31 -15.47
N LYS A 56 -17.99 2.33 -16.38
CA LYS A 56 -18.91 1.21 -16.57
C LYS A 56 -18.75 0.14 -15.48
N ILE A 57 -17.66 0.19 -14.72
CA ILE A 57 -17.40 -0.69 -13.59
C ILE A 57 -18.15 -0.11 -12.39
N VAL A 58 -19.19 -0.80 -11.96
CA VAL A 58 -20.04 -0.43 -10.82
C VAL A 58 -19.88 -1.43 -9.69
N PHE A 59 -19.68 -2.70 -10.03
CA PHE A 59 -19.49 -3.78 -9.07
C PHE A 59 -18.18 -4.52 -9.31
N GLN A 60 -17.75 -5.29 -8.31
CA GLN A 60 -16.51 -6.07 -8.39
C GLN A 60 -16.54 -7.06 -9.57
N GLU A 61 -17.70 -7.60 -9.92
CA GLU A 61 -17.88 -8.56 -11.02
C GLU A 61 -17.61 -7.94 -12.39
N ASP A 62 -17.80 -6.62 -12.55
CA ASP A 62 -17.53 -5.91 -13.80
C ASP A 62 -16.03 -5.90 -14.15
N LEU A 63 -15.16 -6.09 -13.15
CA LEU A 63 -13.71 -6.16 -13.33
C LEU A 63 -13.29 -7.32 -14.24
N LYS A 64 -14.12 -8.37 -14.37
CA LYS A 64 -13.85 -9.51 -15.27
C LYS A 64 -13.56 -9.10 -16.71
N ASN A 65 -14.11 -7.97 -17.16
CA ASN A 65 -13.93 -7.45 -18.52
C ASN A 65 -12.91 -6.31 -18.59
N ALA A 66 -12.34 -5.89 -17.46
CA ALA A 66 -11.50 -4.72 -17.30
C ALA A 66 -10.00 -5.03 -17.46
N ILE A 67 -9.27 -4.10 -18.05
CA ILE A 67 -7.82 -4.03 -17.97
C ILE A 67 -7.47 -3.29 -16.67
N VAL A 68 -6.72 -3.94 -15.79
CA VAL A 68 -6.41 -3.42 -14.45
C VAL A 68 -4.94 -3.00 -14.37
N GLY A 69 -4.68 -1.84 -13.78
CA GLY A 69 -3.34 -1.36 -13.48
C GLY A 69 -2.89 -1.70 -12.05
N ALA A 70 -1.62 -2.00 -11.87
CA ALA A 70 -1.00 -2.08 -10.54
C ALA A 70 0.47 -1.63 -10.61
N GLN A 71 0.98 -1.12 -9.48
CA GLN A 71 2.37 -0.70 -9.37
C GLN A 71 3.28 -1.91 -9.14
N LYS A 72 4.38 -1.96 -9.88
CA LYS A 72 5.43 -2.97 -9.74
C LYS A 72 5.95 -3.07 -8.31
N GLY A 73 6.23 -4.29 -7.88
CA GLY A 73 6.83 -4.59 -6.57
C GLY A 73 5.88 -4.47 -5.38
N THR A 74 4.60 -4.12 -5.60
CA THR A 74 3.57 -4.02 -4.55
C THR A 74 2.74 -5.29 -4.47
N GLU A 75 2.16 -5.59 -3.30
CA GLU A 75 1.21 -6.70 -3.13
C GLU A 75 -0.05 -6.53 -3.99
N PHE A 76 -0.33 -5.30 -4.44
CA PHE A 76 -1.45 -4.99 -5.32
C PHE A 76 -1.23 -5.53 -6.73
N LEU A 77 0.03 -5.62 -7.18
CA LEU A 77 0.36 -6.30 -8.42
C LEU A 77 0.16 -7.82 -8.27
N ASP A 78 0.65 -8.41 -7.18
CA ASP A 78 0.48 -9.84 -6.93
C ASP A 78 -1.01 -10.21 -6.85
N LEU A 79 -1.83 -9.36 -6.21
CA LEU A 79 -3.27 -9.50 -6.22
C LEU A 79 -3.84 -9.39 -7.64
N ALA A 80 -3.45 -8.37 -8.42
CA ALA A 80 -3.93 -8.22 -9.79
C ALA A 80 -3.62 -9.49 -10.61
N GLU A 81 -2.39 -10.00 -10.54
CA GLU A 81 -1.93 -11.21 -11.24
C GLU A 81 -2.72 -12.45 -10.83
N LYS A 82 -2.98 -12.60 -9.53
CA LYS A 82 -3.88 -13.64 -9.01
C LYS A 82 -5.28 -13.52 -9.60
N LEU A 83 -5.88 -12.33 -9.58
CA LEU A 83 -7.22 -12.10 -10.15
C LEU A 83 -7.27 -12.40 -11.65
N LYS A 84 -6.19 -12.11 -12.40
CA LYS A 84 -6.11 -12.45 -13.84
C LYS A 84 -6.05 -13.95 -14.05
N THR A 85 -5.25 -14.65 -13.25
CA THR A 85 -5.15 -16.12 -13.30
C THR A 85 -6.48 -16.79 -12.96
N GLU A 86 -7.26 -16.21 -12.05
CA GLU A 86 -8.61 -16.64 -11.68
C GLU A 86 -9.69 -16.24 -12.71
N GLY A 87 -9.34 -15.49 -13.75
CA GLY A 87 -10.30 -14.99 -14.75
C GLY A 87 -11.28 -13.96 -14.20
N LEU A 88 -10.89 -13.27 -13.12
CA LEU A 88 -11.65 -12.20 -12.47
C LEU A 88 -11.28 -10.80 -12.97
N VAL A 89 -10.19 -10.68 -13.75
CA VAL A 89 -9.88 -9.51 -14.57
C VAL A 89 -9.47 -9.94 -15.98
N LYS A 90 -9.68 -9.08 -16.98
CA LYS A 90 -9.39 -9.41 -18.38
C LYS A 90 -7.89 -9.39 -18.67
N ASP A 91 -7.20 -8.34 -18.21
CA ASP A 91 -5.77 -8.18 -18.42
C ASP A 91 -5.17 -7.24 -17.36
N ILE A 92 -3.83 -7.19 -17.29
CA ILE A 92 -3.09 -6.35 -16.36
C ILE A 92 -2.05 -5.52 -17.12
N ILE A 93 -1.92 -4.25 -16.75
CA ILE A 93 -0.78 -3.41 -17.13
C ILE A 93 0.01 -3.03 -15.88
N ILE A 94 1.31 -3.26 -15.93
CA ILE A 94 2.24 -2.96 -14.84
C ILE A 94 2.78 -1.54 -15.01
N PHE A 95 2.84 -0.79 -13.91
CA PHE A 95 3.37 0.57 -13.87
C PHE A 95 4.57 0.66 -12.94
N GLU A 96 5.57 1.47 -13.30
CA GLU A 96 6.81 1.58 -12.51
C GLU A 96 6.60 2.42 -11.23
N ASN A 97 5.61 3.31 -11.22
CA ASN A 97 5.27 4.14 -10.07
C ASN A 97 3.78 4.50 -10.00
N GLN A 98 3.32 4.92 -8.82
CA GLN A 98 1.93 5.28 -8.57
C GLN A 98 1.42 6.46 -9.43
N PRO A 99 2.16 7.56 -9.64
CA PRO A 99 1.72 8.63 -10.54
C PRO A 99 1.38 8.15 -11.96
N GLU A 100 2.19 7.26 -12.54
CA GLU A 100 1.91 6.66 -13.84
C GLU A 100 0.63 5.80 -13.83
N LEU A 101 0.41 5.02 -12.77
CA LEU A 101 -0.82 4.25 -12.59
C LEU A 101 -2.04 5.18 -12.53
N LEU A 102 -2.02 6.21 -11.68
CA LEU A 102 -3.14 7.15 -11.52
C LEU A 102 -3.44 7.89 -12.83
N LEU A 103 -2.40 8.32 -13.56
CA LEU A 103 -2.56 8.93 -14.87
C LEU A 103 -3.20 7.95 -15.85
N ALA A 104 -2.75 6.70 -15.88
CA ALA A 104 -3.30 5.69 -16.79
C ALA A 104 -4.77 5.36 -16.53
N ILE A 105 -5.21 5.35 -15.27
CA ILE A 105 -6.64 5.22 -14.93
C ILE A 105 -7.40 6.46 -15.42
N THR A 106 -6.88 7.65 -15.14
CA THR A 106 -7.52 8.94 -15.49
C THR A 106 -7.67 9.11 -17.01
N THR A 107 -6.67 8.69 -17.79
CA THR A 107 -6.70 8.77 -19.26
C THR A 107 -7.39 7.58 -19.93
N GLY A 108 -7.87 6.60 -19.16
CA GLY A 108 -8.51 5.38 -19.70
C GLY A 108 -7.57 4.42 -20.42
N LYS A 109 -6.26 4.46 -20.12
CA LYS A 109 -5.30 3.44 -20.58
C LYS A 109 -5.54 2.09 -19.89
N VAL A 110 -5.98 2.14 -18.64
CA VAL A 110 -6.55 1.02 -17.88
C VAL A 110 -7.94 1.41 -17.40
N ASP A 111 -8.81 0.43 -17.21
CA ASP A 111 -10.20 0.67 -16.80
C ASP A 111 -10.32 0.83 -15.27
N ALA A 112 -9.39 0.24 -14.52
CA ALA A 112 -9.29 0.31 -13.07
C ALA A 112 -7.83 0.18 -12.63
N GLY A 113 -7.54 0.53 -11.37
CA GLY A 113 -6.26 0.22 -10.72
C GLY A 113 -6.44 -0.31 -9.32
N ILE A 114 -5.48 -1.11 -8.85
CA ILE A 114 -5.40 -1.61 -7.47
C ILE A 114 -4.24 -0.90 -6.77
N LEU A 115 -4.51 -0.32 -5.60
CA LEU A 115 -3.53 0.39 -4.79
C LEU A 115 -3.91 0.40 -3.31
N ASP A 116 -3.04 0.93 -2.48
CA ASP A 116 -3.22 1.18 -1.05
C ASP A 116 -4.53 1.95 -0.78
N SER A 117 -5.36 1.43 0.12
CA SER A 117 -6.68 2.00 0.44
C SER A 117 -6.61 3.35 1.15
N ILE A 118 -5.61 3.57 2.01
CA ILE A 118 -5.41 4.82 2.74
C ILE A 118 -4.99 5.91 1.76
N VAL A 119 -4.00 5.64 0.92
CA VAL A 119 -3.49 6.54 -0.11
C VAL A 119 -4.56 6.84 -1.16
N ALA A 120 -5.29 5.82 -1.63
CA ALA A 120 -6.43 5.99 -2.52
C ALA A 120 -7.46 6.98 -1.96
N THR A 121 -7.87 6.75 -0.71
CA THR A 121 -8.86 7.58 -0.02
C THR A 121 -8.35 9.00 0.18
N TYR A 122 -7.10 9.15 0.61
CA TYR A 122 -6.47 10.45 0.80
C TYR A 122 -6.41 11.25 -0.51
N LEU A 123 -5.88 10.66 -1.57
CA LEU A 123 -5.73 11.34 -2.86
C LEU A 123 -7.08 11.76 -3.46
N ILE A 124 -8.07 10.86 -3.47
CA ILE A 124 -9.39 11.17 -4.03
C ILE A 124 -10.13 12.23 -3.18
N SER A 125 -9.96 12.23 -1.86
CA SER A 125 -10.61 13.23 -0.99
C SER A 125 -9.96 14.61 -1.06
N HIS A 126 -8.67 14.70 -1.42
CA HIS A 126 -7.92 15.95 -1.45
C HIS A 126 -7.75 16.55 -2.85
N ASP A 127 -7.86 15.75 -3.92
CA ASP A 127 -7.78 16.23 -5.30
C ASP A 127 -8.98 15.79 -6.14
N ASN A 128 -9.97 16.67 -6.21
CA ASN A 128 -11.15 16.49 -7.05
C ASN A 128 -10.84 16.47 -8.56
N ASN A 129 -9.65 16.93 -8.98
CA ASN A 129 -9.25 16.95 -10.40
C ASN A 129 -8.76 15.60 -10.89
N LEU A 130 -8.54 14.61 -10.01
CA LEU A 130 -8.22 13.26 -10.43
C LEU A 130 -9.36 12.64 -11.24
N TYR A 131 -10.61 13.08 -11.05
CA TYR A 131 -11.80 12.46 -11.66
C TYR A 131 -11.85 10.94 -11.46
N LEU A 132 -11.38 10.48 -10.29
CA LEU A 132 -11.38 9.08 -9.87
C LEU A 132 -12.39 8.86 -8.73
N LYS A 133 -12.77 7.61 -8.50
CA LYS A 133 -13.52 7.17 -7.32
C LYS A 133 -13.03 5.79 -6.87
N ILE A 134 -13.17 5.50 -5.59
CA ILE A 134 -13.04 4.14 -5.07
C ILE A 134 -14.25 3.33 -5.53
N LEU A 135 -14.01 2.14 -6.07
CA LEU A 135 -15.07 1.18 -6.40
C LEU A 135 -15.74 0.72 -5.12
N SER A 136 -17.05 0.92 -5.03
CA SER A 136 -17.85 0.53 -3.87
C SER A 136 -19.24 0.09 -4.31
N PRO A 137 -19.79 -1.03 -3.78
CA PRO A 137 -19.16 -1.91 -2.79
C PRO A 137 -18.00 -2.73 -3.37
N TYR A 138 -17.00 -3.03 -2.53
CA TYR A 138 -15.84 -3.85 -2.84
C TYR A 138 -15.38 -4.56 -1.56
N GLU A 139 -15.03 -5.84 -1.65
CA GLU A 139 -14.49 -6.61 -0.53
C GLU A 139 -12.97 -6.76 -0.72
N PRO A 140 -12.14 -6.13 0.14
CA PRO A 140 -10.69 -6.26 0.05
C PRO A 140 -10.21 -7.71 0.28
N LYS A 141 -9.20 -8.09 -0.48
CA LYS A 141 -8.58 -9.42 -0.55
C LYS A 141 -7.09 -9.40 -0.13
N ALA A 142 -6.46 -8.23 -0.08
CA ALA A 142 -5.06 -8.03 0.29
C ALA A 142 -4.93 -7.13 1.53
N LEU A 143 -5.25 -7.70 2.68
CA LEU A 143 -4.98 -7.08 3.98
C LEU A 143 -3.46 -7.11 4.28
N GLY A 144 -2.92 -5.98 4.72
CA GLY A 144 -1.51 -5.79 5.00
C GLY A 144 -1.24 -5.22 6.37
N ASN A 145 -0.08 -5.58 6.92
CA ASN A 145 0.52 -4.91 8.07
C ASN A 145 1.67 -4.03 7.57
N ILE A 146 1.72 -2.80 8.05
CA ILE A 146 2.76 -1.83 7.72
C ILE A 146 3.73 -1.67 8.88
N ALA A 147 5.03 -1.71 8.60
CA ALA A 147 6.10 -1.41 9.53
C ALA A 147 7.28 -0.79 8.78
N GLY A 148 8.23 -0.24 9.53
CA GLY A 148 9.51 0.19 8.97
C GLY A 148 10.39 -1.01 8.70
N ALA A 149 11.14 -1.00 7.59
CA ALA A 149 12.16 -1.99 7.32
C ALA A 149 13.55 -1.39 7.50
N VAL A 150 14.42 -2.06 8.23
CA VAL A 150 15.84 -1.72 8.42
C VAL A 150 16.71 -2.89 7.93
N ARG A 151 18.03 -2.66 7.77
CA ARG A 151 18.96 -3.75 7.42
C ARG A 151 18.89 -4.86 8.47
N LYS A 152 19.11 -6.12 8.05
CA LYS A 152 18.96 -7.29 8.94
C LYS A 152 19.83 -7.23 10.20
N ASN A 153 20.98 -6.58 10.11
CA ASN A 153 21.94 -6.47 11.20
C ASN A 153 21.73 -5.22 12.06
N ASP A 154 20.83 -4.30 11.69
CA ASP A 154 20.55 -3.05 12.40
C ASP A 154 19.55 -3.27 13.56
N VAL A 155 19.80 -4.30 14.36
CA VAL A 155 18.93 -4.73 15.48
C VAL A 155 18.79 -3.63 16.52
N SER A 156 19.86 -2.88 16.80
CA SER A 156 19.81 -1.75 17.74
C SER A 156 18.89 -0.63 17.26
N LEU A 157 18.89 -0.33 15.96
CA LEU A 157 17.99 0.66 15.36
C LEU A 157 16.54 0.17 15.42
N ALA A 158 16.28 -1.08 15.02
CA ALA A 158 14.95 -1.68 15.12
C ALA A 158 14.40 -1.63 16.55
N ASN A 159 15.21 -1.98 17.54
CA ASN A 159 14.80 -1.94 18.96
C ASN A 159 14.49 -0.51 19.44
N ALA A 160 15.30 0.47 19.05
CA ALA A 160 15.05 1.87 19.40
C ALA A 160 13.73 2.38 18.79
N ILE A 161 13.46 2.04 17.52
CA ILE A 161 12.18 2.37 16.86
C ILE A 161 11.03 1.66 17.55
N ASN A 162 11.16 0.37 17.85
CA ASN A 162 10.13 -0.43 18.51
C ASN A 162 9.74 0.13 19.88
N GLN A 163 10.72 0.62 20.65
CA GLN A 163 10.45 1.27 21.92
C GLN A 163 9.54 2.50 21.72
N GLN A 164 9.90 3.38 20.77
CA GLN A 164 9.11 4.59 20.50
C GLN A 164 7.73 4.27 19.93
N ILE A 165 7.61 3.30 19.02
CA ILE A 165 6.32 2.84 18.50
C ILE A 165 5.43 2.32 19.63
N ASN A 166 5.98 1.55 20.57
CA ASN A 166 5.22 1.06 21.71
C ASN A 166 4.77 2.19 22.64
N GLU A 167 5.65 3.15 22.95
CA GLU A 167 5.30 4.34 23.74
C GLU A 167 4.17 5.14 23.05
N MET A 168 4.27 5.36 21.73
CA MET A 168 3.26 6.06 20.92
C MET A 168 1.93 5.29 20.79
N LYS A 169 1.94 3.97 20.99
CA LYS A 169 0.69 3.18 21.07
C LYS A 169 0.06 3.30 22.45
N GLN A 170 0.86 3.34 23.52
CA GLN A 170 0.37 3.48 24.89
C GLN A 170 -0.27 4.84 25.14
N ASP A 171 0.34 5.91 24.65
CA ASP A 171 -0.14 7.28 24.82
C ASP A 171 -1.20 7.71 23.78
N LYS A 172 -1.56 6.80 22.86
CA LYS A 172 -2.51 6.99 21.75
C LYS A 172 -2.04 7.90 20.63
N THR A 173 -0.77 8.28 20.57
CA THR A 173 -0.21 9.09 19.48
C THR A 173 -0.43 8.44 18.11
N ILE A 174 -0.17 7.13 17.95
CA ILE A 174 -0.43 6.44 16.66
C ILE A 174 -1.92 6.51 16.30
N PHE A 175 -2.80 6.24 17.26
CA PHE A 175 -4.24 6.29 17.01
C PHE A 175 -4.70 7.71 16.61
N ASN A 176 -4.18 8.75 17.25
CA ASN A 176 -4.48 10.14 16.90
C ASN A 176 -3.96 10.50 15.50
N ILE A 177 -2.80 9.97 15.09
CA ILE A 177 -2.29 10.13 13.72
C ILE A 177 -3.25 9.46 12.72
N LEU A 178 -3.69 8.22 12.98
CA LEU A 178 -4.66 7.53 12.14
C LEU A 178 -5.95 8.35 12.00
N GLN A 179 -6.51 8.83 13.11
CA GLN A 179 -7.72 9.67 13.11
C GLN A 179 -7.53 10.98 12.35
N LYS A 180 -6.36 11.61 12.46
CA LYS A 180 -6.03 12.83 11.70
C LYS A 180 -6.14 12.62 10.19
N TYR A 181 -5.85 11.41 9.70
CA TYR A 181 -5.97 11.03 8.30
C TYR A 181 -7.29 10.33 7.95
N GLY A 182 -8.31 10.42 8.83
CA GLY A 182 -9.65 9.88 8.57
C GLY A 182 -9.79 8.38 8.82
N LEU A 183 -8.81 7.75 9.46
CA LEU A 183 -8.79 6.33 9.75
C LEU A 183 -9.36 6.06 11.16
N ASN A 184 -10.08 4.95 11.29
CA ASN A 184 -10.72 4.58 12.55
C ASN A 184 -9.89 3.51 13.32
N ILE A 185 -10.49 2.92 14.36
CA ILE A 185 -9.83 1.90 15.18
C ILE A 185 -9.47 0.63 14.40
N ASP A 186 -10.12 0.36 13.26
CA ASP A 186 -9.89 -0.85 12.48
C ASP A 186 -8.51 -0.86 11.81
N TYR A 187 -7.82 0.29 11.71
CA TYR A 187 -6.46 0.39 11.18
C TYR A 187 -5.39 0.29 12.28
N PHE A 188 -5.79 0.43 13.55
CA PHE A 188 -4.87 0.38 14.68
C PHE A 188 -4.48 -1.06 15.02
N VAL A 189 -3.21 -1.26 15.37
CA VAL A 189 -2.68 -2.55 15.84
C VAL A 189 -2.14 -2.37 17.25
N SER A 190 -2.65 -3.15 18.20
CA SER A 190 -2.23 -3.03 19.60
C SER A 190 -0.82 -3.60 19.82
N ILE A 191 -0.19 -3.27 20.95
CA ILE A 191 1.15 -3.78 21.31
C ILE A 191 1.18 -5.31 21.39
N LYS A 192 0.06 -5.95 21.77
CA LYS A 192 -0.04 -7.41 21.89
C LYS A 192 -0.09 -8.13 20.54
N GLU A 193 -0.47 -7.40 19.50
CA GLU A 193 -0.65 -7.88 18.13
C GLU A 193 0.49 -7.41 17.22
N SER A 194 1.50 -6.75 17.80
CA SER A 194 2.65 -6.15 17.09
C SER A 194 3.83 -7.10 16.94
#